data_AF-D3Z0L3-F1
#
_entry.id   AF-D3Z0L3-F1
#
_cell.length_a   1.000
_cell.length_b   1.000
_cell.length_c   1.000
_cell.angle_alpha   90.00
_cell.angle_beta   90.00
_cell.angle_gamma   90.00
#
_symmetry.space_group_name_H-M   'P 1'
#
loop_
_entity.id
_entity.type
_entity.pdbx_description
1 polymer ?
#
loop_
_entity_poly.entity_id
_entity_poly.type
_entity_poly.pdbx_seq_one_letter_code
_entity_poly.pdbx_strand_id
1 'polypeptide(L)'
;MAVEELQSIIKRCQILEEHDFKEEDFGLFQLAGQRCIEDGYINQLLEIIQDEKNKTIIKSMGWNLVGPVVRCLLRGREEDKREECFLIFDLLVKLCNPKE
;
A
#
# COMPACT_ATOMS: atom_id res chain seq x y z
N MET A 1 7.87 -12.13 -7.18
CA MET A 1 6.42 -12.05 -6.88
C MET A 1 6.05 -10.60 -6.59
N ALA A 2 4.79 -10.17 -6.77
CA ALA A 2 4.38 -8.78 -6.54
C ALA A 2 4.76 -8.26 -5.12
N VAL A 3 4.63 -9.13 -4.11
CA VAL A 3 5.02 -8.82 -2.72
C VAL A 3 6.53 -8.57 -2.59
N GLU A 4 7.36 -9.33 -3.29
CA GLU A 4 8.83 -9.16 -3.25
C GLU A 4 9.26 -7.84 -3.90
N GLU A 5 8.59 -7.44 -4.99
CA GLU A 5 8.81 -6.13 -5.62
C GLU A 5 8.48 -5.00 -4.64
N LEU A 6 7.30 -5.07 -4.01
CA LEU A 6 6.88 -4.11 -3.01
C LEU A 6 7.85 -4.05 -1.82
N GLN A 7 8.26 -5.20 -1.28
CA GLN A 7 9.21 -5.27 -0.18
C GLN A 7 10.59 -4.71 -0.55
N SER A 8 11.05 -4.90 -1.78
CA SER A 8 12.30 -4.31 -2.27
C SER A 8 12.24 -2.78 -2.25
N ILE A 9 11.11 -2.21 -2.71
CA ILE A 9 10.86 -0.76 -2.68
C ILE A 9 10.81 -0.26 -1.23
N ILE A 10 10.04 -0.92 -0.36
CA ILE A 10 9.95 -0.58 1.06
C ILE A 10 11.33 -0.58 1.72
N LYS A 11 12.12 -1.64 1.56
CA LYS A 11 13.47 -1.74 2.15
C LYS A 11 14.40 -0.63 1.69
N ARG A 12 14.32 -0.24 0.42
CA ARG A 12 15.09 0.88 -0.11
C ARG A 12 14.64 2.21 0.50
N CYS A 13 13.35 2.42 0.69
CA CYS A 13 12.81 3.66 1.27
C CYS A 13 12.98 3.72 2.80
N GLN A 14 13.10 2.58 3.49
CA GLN A 14 13.26 2.52 4.96
C GLN A 14 14.54 3.20 5.47
N ILE A 15 15.58 3.32 4.63
CA ILE A 15 16.85 3.96 4.98
C ILE A 15 16.90 5.45 4.59
N LEU A 16 15.81 5.98 4.02
CA LEU A 16 15.70 7.36 3.56
C LEU A 16 14.82 8.16 4.51
N GLU A 17 15.07 9.47 4.60
CA GLU A 17 14.17 10.41 5.24
C GLU A 17 13.00 10.77 4.31
N GLU A 18 11.88 11.25 4.89
CA GLU A 18 10.66 11.56 4.13
C GLU A 18 10.91 12.55 2.96
N HIS A 19 11.83 13.51 3.14
CA HIS A 19 12.16 14.52 2.13
C HIS A 19 13.06 14.00 0.99
N ASP A 20 13.67 12.82 1.15
CA ASP A 20 14.53 12.18 0.14
C ASP A 20 13.74 11.26 -0.80
N PHE A 21 12.46 11.04 -0.53
CA PHE A 21 11.58 10.26 -1.40
C PHE A 21 11.41 10.95 -2.76
N LYS A 22 11.70 10.20 -3.83
CA LYS A 22 11.58 10.68 -5.21
C LYS A 22 10.21 10.37 -5.77
N GLU A 23 9.75 11.16 -6.73
CA GLU A 23 8.48 10.92 -7.44
C GLU A 23 8.36 9.49 -8.00
N GLU A 24 9.48 8.94 -8.50
CA GLU A 24 9.55 7.55 -8.98
C GLU A 24 9.22 6.53 -7.88
N ASP A 25 9.61 6.78 -6.62
CA ASP A 25 9.33 5.88 -5.50
C ASP A 25 7.84 5.73 -5.26
N PHE A 26 7.07 6.83 -5.38
CA PHE A 26 5.62 6.83 -5.26
C PHE A 26 4.97 6.00 -6.38
N GLY A 27 5.44 6.16 -7.61
CA GLY A 27 4.93 5.43 -8.77
C GLY A 27 5.22 3.94 -8.69
N LEU A 28 6.45 3.57 -8.31
CA LEU A 28 6.86 2.17 -8.11
C LEU A 28 6.08 1.53 -6.96
N PHE A 29 5.93 2.23 -5.83
CA PHE A 29 5.14 1.76 -4.70
C PHE A 29 3.68 1.52 -5.09
N GLN A 30 3.05 2.46 -5.81
CA GLN A 30 1.68 2.32 -6.29
C GLN A 30 1.53 1.10 -7.21
N LEU A 31 2.44 0.95 -8.18
CA LEU A 31 2.37 -0.15 -9.14
C LEU A 31 2.53 -1.51 -8.46
N ALA A 32 3.53 -1.66 -7.59
CA ALA A 32 3.78 -2.90 -6.87
C ALA A 32 2.64 -3.23 -5.88
N GLY A 33 2.11 -2.24 -5.16
CA GLY A 33 0.97 -2.43 -4.27
C GLY A 33 -0.32 -2.77 -5.02
N GLN A 34 -0.56 -2.16 -6.18
CA GLN A 34 -1.70 -2.52 -7.04
C GLN A 34 -1.59 -3.97 -7.52
N ARG A 35 -0.41 -4.42 -7.95
CA ARG A 35 -0.19 -5.83 -8.31
C ARG A 35 -0.44 -6.78 -7.14
N CYS A 36 -0.03 -6.40 -5.92
CA CYS A 36 -0.34 -7.18 -4.73
C CYS A 36 -1.85 -7.39 -4.56
N ILE A 37 -2.65 -6.34 -4.80
CA ILE A 37 -4.11 -6.41 -4.73
C ILE A 37 -4.70 -7.29 -5.83
N GLU A 38 -4.22 -7.13 -7.06
CA GLU A 38 -4.71 -7.87 -8.23
C GLU A 38 -4.42 -9.36 -8.11
N ASP A 39 -3.20 -9.72 -7.67
CA ASP A 39 -2.74 -11.10 -7.52
C ASP A 39 -3.25 -11.78 -6.24
N GLY A 40 -3.97 -11.06 -5.37
CA GLY A 40 -4.61 -11.62 -4.18
C GLY A 40 -3.72 -11.66 -2.93
N TYR A 41 -2.61 -10.92 -2.92
CA TYR A 41 -1.71 -10.77 -1.76
C TYR A 41 -2.19 -9.69 -0.78
N ILE A 42 -3.48 -9.70 -0.45
CA ILE A 42 -4.10 -8.67 0.40
C ILE A 42 -3.55 -8.73 1.82
N ASN A 43 -3.41 -9.92 2.40
CA ASN A 43 -2.86 -10.10 3.74
C ASN A 43 -1.41 -9.64 3.87
N GLN A 44 -0.56 -9.94 2.89
CA GLN A 44 0.84 -9.48 2.91
C GLN A 44 0.93 -7.96 2.75
N LEU A 45 0.04 -7.36 1.94
CA LEU A 45 -0.04 -5.90 1.83
C LEU A 45 -0.50 -5.28 3.16
N LEU A 46 -1.48 -5.87 3.83
CA LEU A 46 -1.97 -5.42 5.13
C LEU A 46 -0.86 -5.47 6.19
N GLU A 47 -0.10 -6.56 6.27
CA GLU A 47 1.07 -6.70 7.17
C GLU A 47 2.11 -5.60 6.91
N ILE A 48 2.41 -5.29 5.63
CA ILE A 48 3.33 -4.21 5.26
C ILE A 48 2.80 -2.84 5.72
N ILE A 49 1.50 -2.60 5.60
CA ILE A 49 0.88 -1.33 5.99
C ILE A 49 0.88 -1.15 7.52
N GLN A 50 0.71 -2.22 8.27
CA GLN A 50 0.66 -2.21 9.74
C GLN A 50 2.04 -2.20 10.40
N ASP A 51 3.10 -2.58 9.70
CA ASP A 51 4.45 -2.55 10.26
C ASP A 51 4.91 -1.11 10.56
N GLU A 52 5.14 -0.81 11.84
CA GLU A 52 5.62 0.49 12.32
C GLU A 52 6.92 0.94 11.64
N LYS A 53 7.77 0.01 11.19
CA LYS A 53 8.98 0.35 10.42
C LYS A 53 8.67 1.02 9.09
N ASN A 54 7.47 0.82 8.57
CA ASN A 54 7.03 1.37 7.29
C ASN A 54 6.23 2.66 7.47
N LYS A 55 6.00 3.12 8.69
CA LYS A 55 5.09 4.23 9.01
C LYS A 55 5.34 5.49 8.17
N THR A 56 6.60 5.93 8.04
CA THR A 56 6.93 7.11 7.23
C THR A 56 6.58 6.89 5.76
N ILE A 57 6.87 5.71 5.22
CA ILE A 57 6.57 5.36 3.82
C ILE A 57 5.06 5.30 3.61
N ILE A 58 4.31 4.64 4.50
CA ILE A 58 2.85 4.55 4.43
C ILE A 58 2.22 5.93 4.55
N LYS A 59 2.71 6.76 5.49
CA LYS A 59 2.24 8.14 5.67
C LYS A 59 2.38 8.96 4.38
N SER A 60 3.51 8.88 3.69
CA SER A 60 3.79 9.69 2.50
C SER A 60 3.24 9.09 1.21
N MET A 61 3.37 7.77 1.02
CA MET A 61 3.09 7.09 -0.26
C MET A 61 1.79 6.28 -0.25
N GLY A 62 1.27 5.90 0.93
CA GLY A 62 0.15 4.98 1.09
C GLY A 62 -1.13 5.43 0.40
N TRP A 63 -1.37 6.74 0.33
CA TRP A 63 -2.56 7.30 -0.33
C TRP A 63 -2.70 6.88 -1.80
N ASN A 64 -1.58 6.59 -2.48
CA ASN A 64 -1.60 6.11 -3.87
C ASN A 64 -2.32 4.75 -4.02
N LEU A 65 -2.48 3.99 -2.94
CA LEU A 65 -3.18 2.70 -2.93
C LEU A 65 -4.69 2.85 -2.74
N VAL A 66 -5.21 4.02 -2.36
CA VAL A 66 -6.66 4.24 -2.17
C VAL A 66 -7.44 3.88 -3.42
N GLY A 67 -7.03 4.38 -4.59
CA GLY A 67 -7.68 4.06 -5.87
C GLY A 67 -7.71 2.55 -6.17
N PRO A 68 -6.55 1.86 -6.16
CA PRO A 68 -6.48 0.40 -6.27
C PRO A 68 -7.38 -0.36 -5.28
N VAL A 69 -7.41 0.06 -4.00
CA VAL A 69 -8.20 -0.60 -2.94
C VAL A 69 -9.70 -0.38 -3.16
N VAL A 70 -10.13 0.83 -3.54
CA VAL A 70 -11.54 1.09 -3.89
C VAL A 70 -11.96 0.21 -5.07
N ARG A 71 -11.11 0.04 -6.08
CA ARG A 71 -11.38 -0.89 -7.18
C ARG A 71 -11.45 -2.36 -6.70
N CYS A 72 -10.65 -2.78 -5.72
CA CYS A 72 -10.80 -4.09 -5.07
C CYS A 72 -12.20 -4.26 -4.48
N LEU A 73 -12.64 -3.27 -3.68
CA LEU A 73 -13.92 -3.30 -2.98
C LEU A 73 -15.12 -3.35 -3.93
N LEU A 74 -15.05 -2.63 -5.05
CA LEU A 74 -16.12 -2.57 -6.05
C LEU A 74 -16.23 -3.82 -6.94
N ARG A 75 -15.15 -4.60 -7.11
CA ARG A 75 -15.12 -5.76 -8.02
C ARG A 75 -15.89 -6.98 -7.52
N GLY A 76 -16.47 -6.97 -6.32
CA GLY A 76 -17.26 -8.09 -5.79
C GLY A 76 -16.42 -9.34 -5.58
N ARG A 77 -15.52 -9.32 -4.57
CA ARG A 77 -14.76 -10.50 -4.12
C ARG A 77 -15.52 -11.29 -3.04
N GLU A 78 -15.02 -12.48 -2.72
CA GLU A 78 -15.40 -13.24 -1.51
C GLU A 78 -15.39 -12.33 -0.27
N GLU A 79 -16.31 -12.59 0.67
CA GLU A 79 -16.58 -11.73 1.83
C GLU A 79 -15.32 -11.48 2.67
N ASP A 80 -14.53 -12.52 2.96
CA ASP A 80 -13.27 -12.43 3.71
C ASP A 80 -12.26 -11.47 3.05
N LYS A 81 -12.06 -11.58 1.73
CA LYS A 81 -11.14 -10.71 0.98
C LYS A 81 -11.64 -9.27 0.91
N ARG A 82 -12.97 -9.08 1.00
CA ARG A 82 -13.59 -7.76 1.02
C ARG A 82 -13.38 -7.09 2.38
N GLU A 83 -13.49 -7.83 3.47
CA GLU A 83 -13.18 -7.34 4.83
C GLU A 83 -11.72 -6.88 4.93
N GLU A 84 -10.78 -7.67 4.41
CA GLU A 84 -9.35 -7.30 4.36
C GLU A 84 -9.11 -6.03 3.51
N CYS A 85 -9.74 -5.91 2.33
CA CYS A 85 -9.66 -4.69 1.52
C CYS A 85 -10.27 -3.47 2.25
N PHE A 86 -11.33 -3.64 3.06
CA PHE A 86 -11.90 -2.57 3.89
C PHE A 86 -10.97 -2.14 5.01
N LEU A 87 -10.31 -3.10 5.66
CA LEU A 87 -9.33 -2.81 6.70
C LEU A 87 -8.13 -2.03 6.15
N ILE A 88 -7.62 -2.42 4.98
CA ILE A 88 -6.58 -1.63 4.28
C ILE A 88 -7.09 -0.22 4.01
N PHE A 89 -8.29 -0.07 3.48
CA PHE A 89 -8.86 1.25 3.19
C PHE A 89 -8.93 2.15 4.43
N ASP A 90 -9.45 1.62 5.54
CA ASP A 90 -9.53 2.34 6.82
C ASP A 90 -8.14 2.76 7.35
N LEU A 91 -7.16 1.86 7.26
CA LEU A 91 -5.78 2.18 7.64
C LEU A 91 -5.16 3.27 6.76
N LEU A 92 -5.38 3.22 5.44
CA LEU A 92 -4.86 4.24 4.53
C LEU A 92 -5.45 5.62 4.85
N VAL A 93 -6.76 5.71 5.12
CA VAL A 93 -7.43 6.96 5.50
C VAL A 93 -6.92 7.50 6.84
N LYS A 94 -6.57 6.62 7.79
CA LYS A 94 -6.05 7.01 9.11
C LYS A 94 -4.58 7.41 9.13
N LEU A 95 -3.75 6.73 8.34
CA LEU A 95 -2.29 6.82 8.44
C LEU A 95 -1.67 7.75 7.40
N CYS A 96 -2.31 7.93 6.25
CA CYS A 96 -1.70 8.64 5.12
C CYS A 96 -1.96 10.14 5.19
N ASN A 97 -1.02 10.91 4.65
CA ASN A 97 -1.29 12.26 4.21
C ASN A 97 -2.18 12.18 2.95
N PRO A 98 -3.37 12.82 2.94
CA PRO A 98 -4.18 12.89 1.74
C PRO A 98 -3.40 13.53 0.60
N LYS A 99 -3.43 12.93 -0.60
CA LYS A 99 -3.10 13.66 -1.81
C LYS A 99 -4.37 14.38 -2.24
N GLU A 100 -4.36 15.70 -2.04
CA GLU A 100 -5.36 16.68 -2.50
C GLU A 100 -6.80 16.40 -2.07
#